data_AF-A0A8J8SY32-F1
#
_entry.id   AF-A0A8J8SY32-F1
#
_cell.length_a   1.000
_cell.length_b   1.000
_cell.length_c   1.000
_cell.angle_alpha   90.00
_cell.angle_beta   90.00
_cell.angle_gamma   90.00
#
_symmetry.space_group_name_H-M   'P 1'
#
loop_
_entity.id
_entity.type
_entity.pdbx_description
1 polymer ?
#
loop_
_entity_poly.entity_id
_entity_poly.type
_entity_poly.pdbx_seq_one_letter_code
_entity_poly.pdbx_strand_id
1 'polypeptide(L)'
;MSPYRLGSRAIKFSLVPQPINSEGLPPAESAASKGPDFLLETLAEHLKAREARFDFVVQFQKDPQAMPIEDPTVEWSESLSKPVKVATLVIDPVDLNSEEMIAFRKSVEHMAFNPWHSLEAHRPLGGINRLRKAVYQASTRIRREAAARN
;
A
#
# COMPACT_ATOMS: atom_id res chain seq x y z
N MET A 1 -3.57 -6.07 -8.20
CA MET A 1 -2.47 -6.33 -7.24
C MET A 1 -1.67 -7.56 -7.67
N SER A 2 -0.35 -7.58 -7.44
CA SER A 2 0.54 -8.68 -7.86
C SER A 2 0.65 -9.79 -6.81
N PRO A 3 0.85 -11.08 -7.18
CA PRO A 3 0.97 -12.18 -6.22
C PRO A 3 2.34 -12.29 -5.53
N TYR A 4 2.37 -12.95 -4.38
CA TYR A 4 3.54 -13.24 -3.55
C TYR A 4 3.51 -14.69 -3.05
N ARG A 5 4.67 -15.22 -2.66
CA ARG A 5 4.78 -16.53 -2.03
C ARG A 5 4.28 -16.46 -0.58
N LEU A 6 3.77 -17.57 -0.06
CA LEU A 6 3.55 -17.82 1.36
C LEU A 6 3.82 -19.31 1.60
N GLY A 7 5.04 -19.65 2.02
CA GLY A 7 5.51 -21.04 2.06
C GLY A 7 5.46 -21.67 0.66
N SER A 8 4.66 -22.73 0.48
CA SER A 8 4.46 -23.41 -0.81
C SER A 8 3.32 -22.83 -1.66
N ARG A 9 2.58 -21.83 -1.16
CA ARG A 9 1.37 -21.29 -1.79
C ARG A 9 1.62 -19.91 -2.39
N ALA A 10 0.80 -19.52 -3.36
CA ALA A 10 0.74 -18.15 -3.85
C ALA A 10 -0.45 -17.41 -3.22
N ILE A 11 -0.25 -16.14 -2.92
CA ILE A 11 -1.25 -15.26 -2.32
C ILE A 11 -1.26 -13.89 -2.99
N LYS A 12 -2.38 -13.17 -2.86
CA LYS A 12 -2.42 -11.70 -2.93
C LYS A 12 -2.77 -11.19 -1.54
N PHE A 13 -2.19 -10.05 -1.13
CA PHE A 13 -2.57 -9.36 0.10
C PHE A 13 -3.11 -7.98 -0.23
N SER A 14 -4.05 -7.49 0.60
CA SER A 14 -4.69 -6.18 0.45
C SER A 14 -4.93 -5.55 1.82
N LEU A 15 -5.07 -4.22 1.85
CA LEU A 15 -5.59 -3.48 3.00
C LEU A 15 -6.97 -2.95 2.64
N VAL A 16 -7.98 -3.33 3.40
CA VAL A 16 -9.37 -2.90 3.21
C VAL A 16 -9.70 -1.88 4.29
N PRO A 17 -10.11 -0.63 3.96
CA PRO A 17 -10.45 0.35 4.97
C PRO A 17 -11.66 -0.11 5.80
N GLN A 18 -11.58 0.03 7.13
CA GLN A 18 -12.72 -0.23 7.99
C GLN A 18 -13.73 0.94 7.93
N PRO A 19 -15.03 0.69 8.16
CA PRO A 19 -16.07 1.72 8.12
C PRO A 19 -15.79 2.96 8.99
N ILE A 20 -15.12 2.76 10.13
CA ILE A 20 -14.72 3.83 11.06
C ILE A 20 -13.90 4.95 10.39
N ASN A 21 -13.16 4.64 9.32
CA ASN A 21 -12.38 5.63 8.58
C ASN A 21 -13.24 6.65 7.84
N SER A 22 -14.52 6.33 7.61
CA SER A 22 -15.49 7.17 6.89
C SER A 22 -16.62 7.69 7.78
N GLU A 23 -16.64 7.33 9.07
CA GLU A 23 -17.70 7.74 9.98
C GLU A 23 -17.73 9.26 10.18
N GLY A 24 -18.85 9.89 9.81
CA GLY A 24 -19.02 11.33 9.90
C GLY A 24 -18.30 12.13 8.82
N LEU A 25 -17.66 11.48 7.84
CA LEU A 25 -17.21 12.18 6.64
C LEU A 25 -18.42 12.52 5.76
N PRO A 26 -18.49 13.74 5.19
CA PRO A 26 -19.49 14.05 4.18
C PRO A 26 -19.32 13.10 2.98
N PRO A 27 -20.38 12.87 2.18
CA PRO A 27 -20.26 12.16 0.91
C PRO A 27 -19.11 12.77 0.09
N ALA A 28 -18.37 11.92 -0.63
CA ALA A 28 -17.23 12.36 -1.43
C ALA A 28 -17.65 13.49 -2.39
N GLU A 29 -17.32 14.73 -2.04
CA GLU A 29 -17.45 15.87 -2.94
C GLU A 29 -16.42 15.71 -4.07
N SER A 30 -16.76 16.24 -5.24
CA SER A 30 -15.82 16.26 -6.36
C SER A 30 -14.51 16.95 -5.93
N ALA A 31 -13.39 16.23 -6.02
CA ALA A 31 -12.06 16.78 -5.77
C ALA A 31 -11.72 17.96 -6.70
N ALA A 32 -12.48 18.16 -7.78
CA ALA A 32 -12.29 19.25 -8.73
C ALA A 32 -12.55 20.65 -8.15
N SER A 33 -13.16 20.78 -6.97
CA SER A 33 -13.43 22.06 -6.31
C SER A 33 -12.42 22.42 -5.21
N LYS A 34 -11.38 21.61 -4.97
CA LYS A 34 -10.51 21.75 -3.80
C LYS A 34 -9.05 22.07 -4.18
N GLY A 35 -8.31 22.65 -3.22
CA GLY A 35 -6.93 23.09 -3.41
C GLY A 35 -5.94 21.93 -3.65
N PRO A 36 -4.69 22.24 -4.03
CA PRO A 36 -3.68 21.23 -4.40
C PRO A 36 -3.34 20.25 -3.26
N ASP A 37 -3.51 20.68 -2.00
CA ASP A 37 -3.17 19.88 -0.81
C ASP A 37 -4.38 19.22 -0.14
N PHE A 38 -5.55 19.22 -0.78
CA PHE A 38 -6.80 18.73 -0.19
C PHE A 38 -6.72 17.34 0.46
N LEU A 39 -6.04 16.38 -0.20
CA LEU A 39 -5.89 15.02 0.35
C LEU A 39 -5.02 14.99 1.60
N LEU A 40 -3.99 15.85 1.66
CA LEU A 40 -3.11 15.98 2.82
C LEU A 40 -3.86 16.65 3.98
N GLU A 41 -4.61 17.71 3.71
CA GLU A 41 -5.44 18.42 4.68
C GLU A 41 -6.49 17.48 5.27
N THR A 42 -7.20 16.73 4.43
CA THR A 42 -8.21 15.74 4.86
C THR A 42 -7.58 14.65 5.72
N LEU A 43 -6.40 14.14 5.34
CA LEU A 43 -5.67 13.14 6.12
C LEU A 43 -5.24 13.70 7.48
N ALA A 44 -4.76 14.95 7.52
CA ALA A 44 -4.33 15.61 8.75
C ALA A 44 -5.50 15.87 9.69
N GLU A 45 -6.64 16.32 9.18
CA GLU A 45 -7.87 16.49 9.96
C GLU A 45 -8.36 15.16 10.54
N HIS A 46 -8.38 14.10 9.72
CA HIS A 46 -8.76 12.76 10.17
C HIS A 46 -7.84 12.25 11.29
N LEU A 47 -6.52 12.21 11.04
CA LEU A 47 -5.55 11.65 11.98
C LEU A 47 -5.38 12.51 13.23
N LYS A 48 -5.65 13.82 13.18
CA LYS A 48 -5.65 14.64 14.39
C LYS A 48 -6.80 14.26 15.33
N ALA A 49 -7.95 13.85 14.79
CA ALA A 49 -9.14 13.55 15.56
C ALA A 49 -9.25 12.08 15.99
N ARG A 50 -8.78 11.15 15.16
CA ARG A 50 -9.01 9.71 15.34
C ARG A 50 -8.02 8.85 14.56
N GLU A 51 -8.00 7.57 14.88
CA GLU A 51 -7.18 6.57 14.20
C GLU A 51 -7.71 6.26 12.78
N ALA A 52 -6.86 5.65 11.95
CA ALA A 52 -7.27 4.98 10.72
C ALA A 52 -7.02 3.47 10.82
N ARG A 53 -8.03 2.66 10.50
CA ARG A 53 -7.98 1.20 10.60
C ARG A 53 -8.18 0.52 9.25
N PHE A 54 -7.37 -0.52 8.99
CA PHE A 54 -7.47 -1.32 7.79
C PHE A 54 -7.41 -2.80 8.13
N ASP A 55 -8.28 -3.59 7.51
CA ASP A 55 -8.18 -5.04 7.56
C ASP A 55 -7.10 -5.50 6.59
N PHE A 56 -6.07 -6.14 7.13
CA PHE A 56 -5.05 -6.81 6.33
C PHE A 56 -5.56 -8.19 5.95
N VAL A 57 -5.84 -8.36 4.67
CA VAL A 57 -6.46 -9.57 4.13
C VAL A 57 -5.53 -10.29 3.16
N VAL A 58 -5.63 -11.61 3.15
CA VAL A 58 -4.87 -12.50 2.26
C VAL A 58 -5.84 -13.36 1.46
N GLN A 59 -5.65 -13.40 0.15
CA GLN A 59 -6.39 -14.25 -0.77
C GLN A 59 -5.45 -15.30 -1.36
N PHE A 60 -5.74 -16.58 -1.12
CA PHE A 60 -4.93 -17.69 -1.62
C PHE A 60 -5.26 -18.02 -3.06
N GLN A 61 -4.25 -18.35 -3.87
CA GLN A 61 -4.49 -18.96 -5.17
C GLN A 61 -5.07 -20.36 -4.97
N LYS A 62 -6.23 -20.63 -5.58
CA LYS A 62 -6.85 -21.97 -5.57
C LYS A 62 -6.87 -22.64 -6.95
N ASP A 63 -6.94 -21.84 -8.02
CA ASP A 63 -6.92 -22.33 -9.40
C ASP A 63 -5.91 -21.51 -10.21
N PRO A 64 -4.77 -22.09 -10.63
CA PRO A 64 -3.76 -21.37 -11.41
C PRO A 64 -4.20 -20.87 -12.78
N GLN A 65 -5.24 -21.46 -13.39
CA GLN A 65 -5.76 -21.04 -14.69
C GLN A 65 -6.68 -19.83 -14.54
N ALA A 66 -7.64 -19.90 -13.60
CA ALA A 66 -8.55 -18.80 -13.32
C ALA A 66 -7.90 -17.66 -12.52
N MET A 67 -6.81 -17.95 -11.80
CA MET A 67 -6.10 -17.02 -10.94
C MET A 67 -4.60 -16.96 -11.34
N PRO A 68 -4.28 -16.53 -12.56
CA PRO A 68 -2.93 -16.59 -13.09
C PRO A 68 -1.98 -15.69 -12.28
N ILE A 69 -0.75 -16.17 -12.11
CA ILE A 69 0.33 -15.39 -11.46
C ILE A 69 1.03 -14.46 -12.45
N GLU A 70 1.14 -14.90 -13.70
CA GLU A 70 1.90 -14.19 -14.74
C GLU A 70 1.07 -13.10 -15.43
N ASP A 71 -0.24 -13.04 -15.19
CA ASP A 71 -1.13 -11.99 -15.69
C ASP A 71 -1.72 -11.17 -14.54
N PRO A 72 -1.21 -9.96 -14.27
CA PRO A 72 -1.71 -9.09 -13.21
C PRO A 72 -3.01 -8.37 -13.56
N THR A 73 -3.49 -8.45 -14.81
CA THR A 73 -4.75 -7.83 -15.26
C THR A 73 -5.97 -8.65 -14.87
N VAL A 74 -5.77 -9.96 -14.61
CA VAL A 74 -6.84 -10.85 -14.16
C VAL A 74 -7.09 -10.68 -12.65
N GLU A 75 -8.30 -10.26 -12.34
CA GLU A 75 -8.81 -10.25 -10.98
C GLU A 75 -9.02 -11.68 -10.47
N TRP A 76 -8.64 -11.92 -9.22
CA TRP A 76 -8.84 -13.20 -8.56
C TRP A 76 -10.23 -13.20 -7.91
N SER A 77 -11.18 -13.91 -8.51
CA SER A 77 -12.57 -13.90 -8.04
C SER A 77 -12.71 -14.38 -6.59
N GLU A 78 -13.45 -13.61 -5.79
CA GLU A 78 -13.74 -13.95 -4.39
C GLU A 78 -14.66 -15.18 -4.25
N SER A 79 -15.46 -15.50 -5.28
CA SER A 79 -16.28 -16.71 -5.27
C SER A 79 -15.44 -17.99 -5.33
N LEU A 80 -14.29 -17.94 -6.02
CA LEU A 80 -13.32 -19.04 -6.08
C LEU A 80 -12.46 -19.09 -4.81
N SER A 81 -11.96 -17.92 -4.39
CA SER A 81 -11.12 -17.82 -3.20
C SER A 81 -11.44 -16.56 -2.41
N LYS A 82 -12.15 -16.72 -1.30
CA LYS A 82 -12.50 -15.60 -0.42
C LYS A 82 -11.25 -15.03 0.25
N PRO A 83 -11.07 -13.70 0.27
CA PRO A 83 -10.05 -13.06 1.11
C PRO A 83 -10.27 -13.39 2.59
N VAL A 84 -9.19 -13.63 3.31
CA VAL A 84 -9.19 -13.94 4.75
C VAL A 84 -8.48 -12.82 5.49
N LYS A 85 -9.16 -12.18 6.43
CA LYS A 85 -8.53 -11.24 7.35
C LYS A 85 -7.53 -11.96 8.24
N VAL A 86 -6.30 -11.45 8.30
CA VAL A 86 -5.23 -12.02 9.13
C VAL A 86 -4.70 -11.04 10.17
N ALA A 87 -4.93 -9.73 9.99
CA ALA A 87 -4.58 -8.70 10.97
C ALA A 87 -5.42 -7.43 10.77
N THR A 88 -5.26 -6.47 11.68
CA THR A 88 -5.72 -5.09 11.50
C THR A 88 -4.50 -4.17 11.62
N LEU A 89 -4.31 -3.31 10.62
CA LEU A 89 -3.38 -2.20 10.68
C LEU A 89 -4.10 -1.01 11.31
N VAL A 90 -3.50 -0.46 12.36
CA VAL A 90 -3.97 0.77 13.00
C VAL A 90 -2.91 1.85 12.79
N ILE A 91 -3.35 3.01 12.32
CA ILE A 91 -2.56 4.23 12.31
C ILE A 91 -3.16 5.12 13.40
N ASP A 92 -2.40 5.31 14.48
CA ASP A 92 -2.87 6.04 15.64
C ASP A 92 -3.13 7.53 15.34
N PRO A 93 -3.95 8.21 16.15
CA PRO A 93 -4.14 9.64 16.02
C PRO A 93 -2.81 10.38 16.15
N VAL A 94 -2.54 11.31 15.24
CA VAL A 94 -1.32 12.11 15.21
C VAL A 94 -1.59 13.50 14.62
N ASP A 95 -1.08 14.54 15.28
CA ASP A 95 -1.07 15.88 14.69
C ASP A 95 0.05 15.98 13.66
N LEU A 96 -0.33 15.73 12.42
CA LEU A 96 0.52 15.79 11.25
C LEU A 96 1.10 17.20 10.98
N ASN A 97 0.58 18.25 11.62
CA ASN A 97 1.05 19.63 11.52
C ASN A 97 1.93 20.07 12.71
N SER A 98 2.22 19.15 13.64
CA SER A 98 3.22 19.40 14.69
C SER A 98 4.61 19.61 14.10
N GLU A 99 5.45 20.39 14.79
CA GLU A 99 6.82 20.66 14.36
C GLU A 99 7.63 19.37 14.15
N GLU A 100 7.44 18.39 15.04
CA GLU A 100 8.04 17.06 14.95
C GLU A 100 7.62 16.33 13.66
N MET A 101 6.32 16.31 13.33
CA MET A 101 5.83 15.65 12.12
C MET A 101 6.23 16.37 10.84
N ILE A 102 6.29 17.71 10.86
CA ILE A 102 6.82 18.49 9.74
C ILE A 102 8.30 18.15 9.50
N ALA A 103 9.10 18.04 10.55
CA ALA A 103 10.50 17.62 10.43
C ALA A 103 10.60 16.17 9.91
N PHE A 104 9.79 15.25 10.43
CA PHE A 104 9.76 13.86 9.99
C PHE A 104 9.36 13.68 8.51
N ARG A 105 8.37 14.45 8.01
CA ARG A 105 7.95 14.41 6.60
C ARG A 105 9.10 14.63 5.62
N LYS A 106 10.06 15.50 5.96
CA LYS A 106 11.27 15.71 5.14
C LYS A 106 12.10 14.42 4.99
N SER A 107 12.10 13.56 6.01
CA SER A 107 12.76 12.25 5.93
C SER A 107 11.97 11.25 5.07
N VAL A 108 10.64 11.35 5.04
CA VAL A 108 9.75 10.47 4.26
C VAL A 108 10.03 10.59 2.75
N GLU A 109 10.30 11.80 2.25
CA GLU A 109 10.67 12.05 0.84
C GLU A 109 11.91 11.25 0.39
N HIS A 110 12.79 10.94 1.33
CA HIS A 110 14.02 10.19 1.08
C HIS A 110 13.86 8.69 1.30
N MET A 111 12.70 8.23 1.77
CA MET A 111 12.44 6.80 1.94
C MET A 111 12.33 6.09 0.58
N ALA A 112 12.67 4.79 0.58
CA ALA A 112 12.60 3.95 -0.59
C ALA A 112 11.91 2.63 -0.24
N PHE A 113 10.75 2.40 -0.85
CA PHE A 113 10.00 1.16 -0.72
C PHE A 113 10.29 0.27 -1.93
N ASN A 114 10.64 -1.00 -1.69
CA ASN A 114 10.89 -1.98 -2.73
C ASN A 114 10.15 -3.29 -2.37
N PRO A 115 9.25 -3.80 -3.25
CA PRO A 115 8.54 -5.06 -3.03
C PRO A 115 9.44 -6.27 -2.79
N TRP A 116 10.70 -6.21 -3.25
CA TRP A 116 11.70 -7.27 -3.04
C TRP A 116 12.45 -7.15 -1.72
N HIS A 117 12.21 -6.12 -0.91
CA HIS A 117 12.58 -6.09 0.50
C HIS A 117 11.57 -6.92 1.30
N SER A 118 11.54 -8.22 1.00
CA SER A 118 10.59 -9.19 1.51
C SER A 118 11.34 -10.37 2.11
N LEU A 119 10.75 -11.04 3.10
CA LEU A 119 11.20 -12.35 3.53
C LEU A 119 11.19 -13.33 2.35
N GLU A 120 12.07 -14.32 2.37
CA GLU A 120 12.10 -15.33 1.32
C GLU A 120 10.76 -16.07 1.21
N ALA A 121 10.13 -16.36 2.35
CA ALA A 121 8.80 -16.94 2.45
C ALA A 121 7.72 -16.09 1.74
N HIS A 122 7.94 -14.78 1.62
CA HIS A 122 7.06 -13.79 0.97
C HIS A 122 7.59 -13.25 -0.35
N ARG A 123 8.46 -14.01 -1.04
CA ARG A 123 9.05 -13.57 -2.31
C ARG A 123 7.96 -13.13 -3.31
N PRO A 124 8.10 -11.97 -3.97
CA PRO A 124 7.21 -11.55 -5.05
C PRO A 124 7.16 -12.57 -6.21
N LEU A 125 5.99 -12.79 -6.78
CA LEU A 125 5.74 -13.74 -7.89
C LEU A 125 5.24 -13.02 -9.14
N GLY A 126 5.40 -13.65 -10.31
CA GLY A 126 4.95 -13.13 -11.60
C GLY A 126 5.94 -12.20 -12.29
N GLY A 127 5.80 -12.08 -13.61
CA GLY A 127 6.66 -11.27 -14.49
C GLY A 127 6.72 -9.80 -14.09
N ILE A 128 5.58 -9.21 -13.72
CA ILE A 128 5.52 -7.81 -13.30
C ILE A 128 6.38 -7.54 -12.06
N ASN A 129 6.41 -8.45 -11.09
CA ASN A 129 7.24 -8.30 -9.92
C ASN A 129 8.72 -8.49 -10.25
N ARG A 130 9.07 -9.46 -11.11
CA ARG A 130 10.46 -9.62 -11.58
C ARG A 130 10.96 -8.33 -12.25
N LEU A 131 10.12 -7.69 -13.08
CA LEU A 131 10.43 -6.38 -13.66
C LEU A 131 10.62 -5.30 -12.59
N ARG A 132 9.71 -5.22 -11.61
CA ARG A 132 9.82 -4.25 -10.50
C ARG A 132 11.14 -4.38 -9.74
N LYS A 133 11.74 -5.57 -9.64
CA LYS A 133 13.06 -5.73 -9.00
C LYS A 133 14.10 -4.79 -9.63
N ALA A 134 14.25 -4.87 -10.96
CA ALA A 134 15.22 -4.08 -11.69
C ALA A 134 14.89 -2.59 -11.68
N VAL A 135 13.61 -2.24 -11.88
CA VAL A 135 13.15 -0.85 -11.94
C VAL A 135 13.36 -0.11 -10.61
N TYR A 136 12.95 -0.71 -9.47
CA TYR A 136 13.10 -0.07 -8.17
C TYR A 136 14.57 0.07 -7.75
N GLN A 137 15.42 -0.91 -8.10
CA GLN A 137 16.88 -0.81 -7.88
C GLN A 137 17.50 0.34 -8.68
N ALA A 138 17.15 0.48 -9.96
CA ALA A 138 17.64 1.57 -10.79
C ALA A 138 17.14 2.94 -10.32
N SER A 139 15.83 3.08 -10.05
CA SER A 139 15.22 4.32 -9.57
C SER A 139 15.82 4.79 -8.24
N THR A 140 16.03 3.87 -7.30
CA THR A 140 16.63 4.21 -5.99
C THR A 140 18.07 4.69 -6.14
N ARG A 141 18.86 4.06 -7.03
CA ARG A 141 20.23 4.50 -7.32
C ARG A 141 20.24 5.93 -7.90
N ILE A 142 19.42 6.20 -8.92
CA ILE A 142 19.35 7.51 -9.57
C ILE A 142 18.93 8.60 -8.58
N ARG A 143 17.91 8.36 -7.73
CA ARG A 143 17.48 9.32 -6.71
C ARG A 143 18.57 9.62 -5.69
N ARG A 144 19.30 8.59 -5.23
CA ARG A 144 20.42 8.76 -4.29
C ARG A 144 21.57 9.55 -4.91
N GLU A 145 21.92 9.26 -6.16
CA GLU A 145 22.96 9.99 -6.88
C GLU A 145 22.57 11.45 -7.12
N ALA A 146 21.31 11.74 -7.42
CA ALA A 146 20.82 13.11 -7.55
C ALA A 146 20.86 13.87 -6.22
N ALA A 147 20.45 13.23 -5.12
CA ALA A 147 20.50 13.81 -3.78
C ALA A 147 21.94 14.06 -3.28
N ALA A 148 22.92 13.25 -3.71
CA ALA A 148 24.34 13.44 -3.36
C ALA A 148 25.06 14.52 -4.18
N ARG A 149 24.42 15.05 -5.23
CA ARG A 149 24.97 16.11 -6.10
C ARG A 149 24.48 17.52 -5.74
N ASN A 150 23.53 17.63 -4.81
CA ASN A 150 23.00 18.88 -4.26
C ASN A 150 23.51 19.08 -2.84
#